data_AF-A0A930FIW6-F1
#
_entry.id   AF-A0A930FIW6-F1
#
_cell.length_a   1.000
_cell.length_b   1.000
_cell.length_c   1.000
_cell.angle_alpha   90.00
_cell.angle_beta   90.00
_cell.angle_gamma   90.00
#
_symmetry.space_group_name_H-M   'P 1'
#
loop_
_entity.id
_entity.type
_entity.pdbx_description
1 polymer ?
#
loop_
_entity_poly.entity_id
_entity_poly.type
_entity_poly.pdbx_seq_one_letter_code
_entity_poly.pdbx_strand_id
1 'polypeptide(L)'
;HLYFGPETWALLPVAVVTIAEHIGDHTVLSEICGRQFLKDPGLHRTLIGDGVATAVSAFLGGPANTTYGENTGVVGLTRIASVSVIRNAALIAIGFSFFGKFTALIRTIPNAVLGGMAILLYGVIASNGLKVLIEKQVDFRQVRNLIIASSMLVLGLGSAVLEVGPITLSGTALCAIAGIVLNLILPHEKTEEK
;
A
#
# COMPACT_ATOMS: atom_id res chain seq x y z
N HIS A 1 -27.99 9.47 -14.03
CA HIS A 1 -27.82 8.49 -12.94
C HIS A 1 -26.40 7.95 -13.00
N LEU A 2 -25.59 8.16 -11.97
CA LEU A 2 -24.30 7.45 -11.84
C LEU A 2 -24.63 5.96 -11.66
N TYR A 3 -24.19 5.12 -12.59
CA TYR A 3 -24.34 3.67 -12.52
C TYR A 3 -23.23 3.09 -11.66
N PHE A 4 -23.58 2.53 -10.52
CA PHE A 4 -22.67 1.75 -9.69
C PHE A 4 -22.95 0.27 -9.94
N GLY A 5 -22.25 -0.28 -10.94
CA GLY A 5 -22.35 -1.68 -11.32
C GLY A 5 -21.63 -2.61 -10.35
N PRO A 6 -21.74 -3.93 -10.54
CA PRO A 6 -21.01 -4.95 -9.77
C PRO A 6 -19.51 -4.71 -9.69
N GLU A 7 -18.93 -4.08 -10.72
CA GLU A 7 -17.51 -3.74 -10.83
C GLU A 7 -17.10 -2.70 -9.78
N THR A 8 -17.97 -1.72 -9.49
CA THR A 8 -17.70 -0.74 -8.42
C THR A 8 -17.63 -1.43 -7.06
N TRP A 9 -18.53 -2.38 -6.81
CA TRP A 9 -18.55 -3.14 -5.55
C TRP A 9 -17.33 -4.06 -5.41
N ALA A 10 -16.82 -4.60 -6.51
CA ALA A 10 -15.59 -5.39 -6.53
C ALA A 10 -14.32 -4.54 -6.26
N LEU A 11 -14.33 -3.26 -6.66
CA LEU A 11 -13.19 -2.34 -6.47
C LEU A 11 -13.15 -1.68 -5.09
N LEU A 12 -14.29 -1.59 -4.39
CA LEU A 12 -14.38 -0.93 -3.09
C LEU A 12 -13.40 -1.51 -2.04
N PRO A 13 -13.27 -2.84 -1.88
CA PRO A 13 -12.28 -3.43 -0.96
C PRO A 13 -10.84 -3.09 -1.32
N VAL A 14 -10.52 -3.05 -2.62
CA VAL A 14 -9.19 -2.72 -3.12
C VAL A 14 -8.82 -1.29 -2.75
N ALA A 15 -9.75 -0.34 -2.89
CA ALA A 15 -9.53 1.05 -2.49
C ALA A 15 -9.23 1.20 -0.99
N VAL A 16 -9.84 0.38 -0.13
CA VAL A 16 -9.53 0.38 1.31
C VAL A 16 -8.10 -0.08 1.57
N VAL A 17 -7.64 -1.10 0.85
CA VAL A 17 -6.26 -1.59 0.94
C VAL A 17 -5.27 -0.53 0.49
N THR A 18 -5.49 0.12 -0.65
CA THR A 18 -4.58 1.15 -1.16
C THR A 18 -4.52 2.37 -0.26
N ILE A 19 -5.63 2.77 0.37
CA ILE A 19 -5.62 3.85 1.38
C ILE A 19 -4.75 3.46 2.59
N ALA A 20 -4.88 2.22 3.09
CA ALA A 20 -4.07 1.75 4.20
C ALA A 20 -2.57 1.70 3.84
N GLU A 21 -2.25 1.22 2.64
CA GLU A 21 -0.89 1.20 2.09
C GLU A 21 -0.31 2.61 1.97
N HIS A 22 -1.05 3.55 1.38
CA HIS A 22 -0.65 4.95 1.25
C HIS A 22 -0.35 5.60 2.60
N ILE A 23 -1.18 5.36 3.61
CA ILE A 23 -0.98 5.86 4.98
C ILE A 23 0.30 5.25 5.58
N GLY A 24 0.52 3.95 5.39
CA GLY A 24 1.70 3.25 5.87
C GLY A 24 2.99 3.80 5.26
N ASP A 25 3.03 3.91 3.94
CA ASP A 25 4.20 4.43 3.22
C ASP A 25 4.50 5.88 3.59
N HIS A 26 3.48 6.74 3.71
CA HIS A 26 3.68 8.11 4.14
C HIS A 26 4.12 8.22 5.61
N THR A 27 3.73 7.27 6.47
CA THR A 27 4.22 7.20 7.85
C THR A 27 5.71 6.88 7.88
N VAL A 28 6.15 5.85 7.13
CA VAL A 28 7.57 5.48 7.04
C VAL A 28 8.39 6.60 6.38
N LEU A 29 7.87 7.22 5.32
CA LEU A 29 8.53 8.34 4.66
C LEU A 29 8.64 9.56 5.57
N SER A 30 7.60 9.83 6.39
CA SER A 30 7.62 10.92 7.37
C SER A 30 8.75 10.75 8.38
N GLU A 31 8.95 9.52 8.84
CA GLU A 31 10.02 9.18 9.78
C GLU A 31 11.41 9.37 9.15
N ILE A 32 11.60 8.82 7.95
CA ILE A 32 12.86 8.97 7.21
C ILE A 32 13.21 10.44 6.96
N CYS A 33 12.22 11.27 6.64
CA CYS A 33 12.43 12.68 6.34
C CYS A 33 12.42 13.59 7.57
N GLY A 34 12.10 13.08 8.77
CA GLY A 34 11.90 13.87 9.97
C GLY A 34 10.76 14.90 9.85
N ARG A 35 9.75 14.64 9.03
CA ARG A 35 8.62 15.56 8.76
C ARG A 35 7.30 14.80 8.67
N GLN A 36 6.30 15.24 9.42
CA GLN A 36 4.97 14.60 9.44
C GLN A 36 4.11 14.98 8.22
N PHE A 37 4.30 14.29 7.08
CA PHE A 37 3.57 14.57 5.84
C PHE A 37 2.06 14.36 5.95
N LEU A 38 1.63 13.42 6.80
CA LEU A 38 0.22 13.16 7.09
C LEU A 38 -0.47 14.31 7.84
N LYS A 39 0.31 15.19 8.49
CA LYS A 39 -0.18 16.39 9.18
C LYS A 39 0.02 17.65 8.34
N ASP A 40 1.20 17.81 7.75
CA ASP A 40 1.55 18.89 6.81
C ASP A 40 2.38 18.31 5.66
N PRO A 41 1.85 18.23 4.42
CA PRO A 41 0.69 18.97 3.88
C PRO A 41 -0.71 18.43 4.25
N GLY A 42 -0.79 17.27 4.91
CA GLY A 42 -2.04 16.67 5.39
C GLY A 42 -2.49 15.47 4.56
N LEU A 43 -3.07 14.47 5.24
CA LEU A 43 -3.55 13.21 4.63
C LEU A 43 -4.56 13.45 3.49
N HIS A 44 -5.42 14.46 3.62
CA HIS A 44 -6.38 14.81 2.57
C HIS A 44 -5.70 15.21 1.27
N ARG A 45 -4.61 15.98 1.33
CA ARG A 45 -3.88 16.41 0.13
C ARG A 45 -3.12 15.25 -0.50
N THR A 46 -2.50 14.39 0.32
CA THR A 46 -1.76 13.25 -0.21
C THR A 46 -2.69 12.22 -0.83
N LEU A 47 -3.83 11.92 -0.20
CA LEU A 47 -4.84 11.00 -0.77
C LEU A 47 -5.55 11.57 -2.00
N ILE A 48 -5.85 12.87 -2.05
CA ILE A 48 -6.40 13.48 -3.27
C ILE A 48 -5.38 13.38 -4.42
N GLY A 49 -4.10 13.59 -4.15
CA GLY A 49 -3.04 13.41 -5.14
C GLY A 49 -3.01 11.99 -5.71
N ASP A 50 -3.07 10.99 -4.84
CA ASP A 50 -3.10 9.57 -5.20
C ASP A 50 -4.37 9.20 -6.00
N GLY A 51 -5.54 9.63 -5.52
CA GLY A 51 -6.81 9.41 -6.21
C GLY A 51 -6.88 10.08 -7.59
N VAL A 52 -6.35 11.30 -7.74
CA VAL A 52 -6.25 11.98 -9.04
C VAL A 52 -5.31 11.23 -9.97
N ALA A 53 -4.15 10.77 -9.48
CA ALA A 53 -3.21 9.98 -10.26
C ALA A 53 -3.83 8.65 -10.73
N THR A 54 -4.56 7.96 -9.85
CA THR A 54 -5.29 6.73 -10.19
C THR A 54 -6.40 7.00 -11.20
N ALA A 55 -7.17 8.08 -11.02
CA ALA A 55 -8.23 8.44 -11.96
C ALA A 55 -7.67 8.73 -13.35
N VAL A 56 -6.61 9.53 -13.45
CA VAL A 56 -5.94 9.82 -14.73
C VAL A 56 -5.39 8.54 -15.37
N SER A 57 -4.78 7.66 -14.58
CA SER A 57 -4.32 6.35 -15.06
C SER A 57 -5.48 5.53 -15.65
N ALA A 58 -6.59 5.41 -14.92
CA ALA A 58 -7.77 4.68 -15.37
C ALA A 58 -8.37 5.28 -16.66
N PHE A 59 -8.43 6.62 -16.78
CA PHE A 59 -8.90 7.29 -18.00
C PHE A 59 -8.02 6.99 -19.21
N LEU A 60 -6.72 6.80 -19.01
CA LEU A 60 -5.77 6.45 -20.06
C LEU A 60 -5.64 4.92 -20.28
N GLY A 61 -6.45 4.10 -19.58
CA GLY A 61 -6.42 2.64 -19.65
C GLY A 61 -5.26 2.00 -18.88
N GLY A 62 -4.61 2.74 -17.98
CA GLY A 62 -3.59 2.25 -17.07
C GLY A 62 -4.17 1.57 -15.83
N PRO A 63 -3.33 0.84 -15.06
CA PRO A 63 -3.74 0.19 -13.83
C PRO A 63 -3.99 1.21 -12.70
N ALA A 64 -4.66 0.77 -11.63
CA ALA A 64 -4.69 1.51 -10.37
C ALA A 64 -3.25 1.73 -9.86
N ASN A 65 -2.97 2.90 -9.29
CA ASN A 65 -1.67 3.22 -8.73
C ASN A 65 -1.78 3.56 -7.24
N THR A 66 -0.63 3.56 -6.58
CA THR A 66 -0.47 3.92 -5.18
C THR A 66 0.98 4.36 -4.96
N THR A 67 1.28 4.86 -3.76
CA THR A 67 2.66 5.17 -3.37
C THR A 67 3.51 3.89 -3.34
N TYR A 68 4.76 3.97 -3.78
CA TYR A 68 5.69 2.83 -3.80
C TYR A 68 6.58 2.83 -2.56
N GLY A 69 6.39 1.85 -1.68
CA GLY A 69 7.22 1.65 -0.49
C GLY A 69 8.70 1.43 -0.77
N GLU A 70 9.05 0.94 -1.96
CA GLU A 70 10.45 0.74 -2.38
C GLU A 70 11.14 2.07 -2.65
N ASN A 71 10.43 3.05 -3.21
CA ASN A 71 10.97 4.40 -3.40
C ASN A 71 11.22 5.08 -2.04
N THR A 72 10.34 4.86 -1.06
CA THR A 72 10.55 5.28 0.33
C THR A 72 11.83 4.66 0.91
N GLY A 73 12.08 3.37 0.61
CA GLY A 73 13.33 2.69 0.95
C GLY A 73 14.57 3.35 0.33
N VAL A 74 14.51 3.72 -0.96
CA VAL A 74 15.60 4.43 -1.65
C VAL A 74 15.88 5.79 -1.00
N VAL A 75 14.84 6.53 -0.62
CA VAL A 75 15.01 7.81 0.11
C VAL A 75 15.68 7.56 1.46
N GLY A 76 15.32 6.50 2.18
CA GLY A 76 15.96 6.11 3.44
C GLY A 76 17.45 5.81 3.31
N LEU A 77 17.85 5.14 2.22
CA LEU A 77 19.25 4.79 1.96
C LEU A 77 20.07 5.97 1.44
N THR A 78 19.52 6.74 0.50
CA THR A 78 20.22 7.85 -0.16
C THR A 78 20.20 9.13 0.65
N ARG A 79 19.24 9.27 1.58
CA ARG A 79 18.92 10.50 2.31
C ARG A 79 18.56 11.67 1.40
N ILE A 80 18.10 11.40 0.18
CA ILE A 80 17.71 12.43 -0.80
C ILE A 80 16.18 12.40 -0.94
N ALA A 81 15.50 13.19 -0.12
CA ALA A 81 14.04 13.36 -0.14
C ALA A 81 13.60 14.55 -1.03
N SER A 82 14.25 14.74 -2.19
CA SER A 82 13.99 15.88 -3.07
C SER A 82 12.87 15.62 -4.07
N VAL A 83 11.83 16.45 -4.04
CA VAL A 83 10.71 16.41 -5.00
C VAL A 83 11.20 16.59 -6.45
N SER A 84 12.27 17.37 -6.66
CA SER A 84 12.86 17.57 -7.99
C SER A 84 13.43 16.27 -8.57
N VAL A 85 14.03 15.42 -7.72
CA VAL A 85 14.57 14.11 -8.14
C VAL A 85 13.45 13.20 -8.61
N ILE A 86 12.37 13.09 -7.83
CA ILE A 86 11.19 12.28 -8.19
C ILE A 86 10.52 12.80 -9.47
N ARG A 87 10.39 14.12 -9.62
CA ARG A 87 9.85 14.74 -10.83
C ARG A 87 10.70 14.41 -12.07
N ASN A 88 12.02 14.51 -11.97
CA ASN A 88 12.91 14.20 -13.08
C ASN A 88 12.84 12.70 -13.43
N ALA A 89 12.75 11.82 -12.43
CA ALA A 89 12.54 10.39 -12.66
C ALA A 89 11.24 10.11 -13.41
N ALA A 90 10.14 10.80 -13.06
CA ALA A 90 8.86 10.68 -13.78
C ALA A 90 8.98 11.13 -15.25
N LEU A 91 9.66 12.25 -15.53
CA LEU A 91 9.90 12.71 -16.90
C LEU A 91 10.74 11.71 -17.72
N ILE A 92 11.76 11.12 -17.10
CA ILE A 92 12.58 10.08 -17.73
C ILE A 92 11.72 8.84 -18.03
N ALA A 93 10.89 8.40 -17.09
CA ALA A 93 10.00 7.25 -17.27
C ALA A 93 8.99 7.49 -18.41
N ILE A 94 8.42 8.70 -18.49
CA ILE A 94 7.56 9.11 -19.61
C ILE A 94 8.36 9.08 -20.92
N GLY A 95 9.59 9.62 -20.96
CA GLY A 95 10.42 9.55 -22.16
C GLY A 95 10.72 8.12 -22.62
N PHE A 96 11.01 7.22 -21.68
CA PHE A 96 11.27 5.80 -21.97
C PHE A 96 10.02 5.02 -22.39
N SER A 97 8.82 5.42 -21.97
CA SER A 97 7.59 4.74 -22.38
C SER A 97 7.32 4.85 -23.88
N PHE A 98 7.81 5.93 -24.53
CA PHE A 98 7.74 6.11 -25.98
C PHE A 98 8.92 5.47 -26.74
N PHE A 99 9.93 4.97 -26.04
CA PHE A 99 11.14 4.42 -26.67
C PHE A 99 11.04 2.90 -26.85
N GLY A 100 10.47 2.48 -27.99
CA GLY A 100 10.18 1.06 -28.25
C GLY A 100 11.37 0.10 -28.14
N LYS A 101 12.61 0.56 -28.39
CA LYS A 101 13.83 -0.25 -28.17
C LYS A 101 14.03 -0.60 -26.69
N PHE A 102 13.72 0.32 -25.78
CA PHE A 102 13.80 0.08 -24.35
C PHE A 102 12.70 -0.87 -23.88
N THR A 103 11.47 -0.73 -24.41
CA THR A 103 10.41 -1.72 -24.17
C THR A 103 10.81 -3.12 -24.65
N ALA A 104 11.47 -3.23 -25.81
CA ALA A 104 11.97 -4.51 -26.30
C ALA A 104 13.05 -5.10 -25.37
N LEU A 105 13.95 -4.27 -24.85
CA LEU A 105 14.95 -4.68 -23.86
C LEU A 105 14.32 -5.19 -22.56
N ILE A 106 13.28 -4.53 -22.03
CA ILE A 106 12.57 -5.02 -20.84
C ILE A 106 11.97 -6.41 -21.10
N ARG A 107 11.45 -6.65 -22.31
CA ARG A 107 10.89 -7.95 -22.69
C ARG A 107 11.93 -9.07 -22.79
N THR A 108 13.23 -8.75 -22.89
CA THR A 108 14.28 -9.77 -22.87
C THR A 108 14.66 -10.22 -21.45
N ILE A 109 14.14 -9.58 -20.40
CA ILE A 109 14.43 -9.95 -19.01
C ILE A 109 13.85 -11.34 -18.71
N PRO A 110 14.65 -12.30 -18.22
CA PRO A 110 14.16 -13.64 -17.90
C PRO A 110 13.12 -13.64 -16.78
N ASN A 111 12.14 -14.54 -16.85
CA ASN A 111 11.10 -14.68 -15.82
C ASN A 111 11.68 -14.96 -14.42
N ALA A 112 12.80 -15.68 -14.33
CA ALA A 112 13.47 -15.92 -13.05
C ALA A 112 13.94 -14.62 -12.37
N VAL A 113 14.42 -13.65 -13.16
CA VAL A 113 14.83 -12.32 -12.65
C VAL A 113 13.61 -11.51 -12.24
N LEU A 114 12.54 -11.54 -13.04
CA LEU A 114 11.28 -10.87 -12.70
C LEU A 114 10.66 -11.43 -11.40
N GLY A 115 10.72 -12.76 -11.21
CA GLY A 115 10.29 -13.41 -9.98
C GLY A 115 11.13 -13.00 -8.76
N GLY A 116 12.46 -12.97 -8.90
CA GLY A 116 13.36 -12.49 -7.84
C GLY A 116 13.11 -11.02 -7.48
N MET A 117 12.89 -10.18 -8.50
CA MET A 117 12.50 -8.77 -8.29
C MET A 117 11.18 -8.67 -7.55
N ALA A 118 10.15 -9.42 -7.95
CA ALA A 118 8.85 -9.42 -7.28
C ALA A 118 8.95 -9.82 -5.80
N ILE A 119 9.77 -10.83 -5.46
CA ILE A 119 10.01 -11.22 -4.05
C ILE A 119 10.62 -10.06 -3.26
N LEU A 120 11.61 -9.35 -3.82
CA LEU A 120 12.21 -8.19 -3.15
C LEU A 120 11.22 -7.03 -2.99
N LEU A 121 10.47 -6.70 -4.04
CA LEU A 121 9.45 -5.64 -4.03
C LEU A 121 8.41 -5.92 -2.94
N TYR A 122 7.75 -7.08 -2.99
CA TYR A 122 6.74 -7.47 -1.99
C TYR A 122 7.33 -7.62 -0.58
N GLY A 123 8.59 -8.04 -0.47
CA GLY A 123 9.30 -8.11 0.82
C GLY A 123 9.54 -6.73 1.44
N VAL A 124 9.84 -5.71 0.63
CA VAL A 124 10.01 -4.32 1.10
C VAL A 124 8.67 -3.73 1.52
N ILE A 125 7.60 -3.97 0.76
CA ILE A 125 6.23 -3.55 1.12
C ILE A 125 5.84 -4.14 2.47
N ALA A 126 6.00 -5.46 2.66
CA ALA A 126 5.71 -6.12 3.94
C ALA A 126 6.56 -5.57 5.09
N SER A 127 7.85 -5.29 4.84
CA SER A 127 8.75 -4.70 5.83
C SER A 127 8.36 -3.27 6.23
N ASN A 128 7.83 -2.47 5.30
CA ASN A 128 7.31 -1.13 5.61
C ASN A 128 6.07 -1.21 6.52
N GLY A 129 5.17 -2.16 6.26
CA GLY A 129 4.03 -2.42 7.16
C GLY A 129 4.48 -2.75 8.59
N LEU A 130 5.51 -3.60 8.73
CA LEU A 130 6.08 -3.93 10.04
C LEU A 130 6.74 -2.71 10.71
N LYS A 131 7.45 -1.87 9.95
CA LYS A 131 8.03 -0.62 10.48
C LYS A 131 6.95 0.29 11.07
N VAL A 132 5.77 0.40 10.44
CA VAL A 132 4.66 1.19 11.00
C VAL A 132 4.22 0.66 12.36
N LEU A 133 4.14 -0.67 12.53
CA LEU A 133 3.77 -1.28 13.82
C LEU A 133 4.81 -0.99 14.91
N ILE A 134 6.10 -1.05 14.57
CA ILE A 134 7.20 -0.75 15.48
C ILE A 134 7.20 0.73 15.86
N GLU A 135 7.06 1.61 14.87
CA GLU A 135 7.05 3.06 15.05
C GLU A 135 5.87 3.52 15.91
N LYS A 136 4.70 2.90 15.71
CA LYS A 136 3.52 3.13 16.54
C LYS A 136 3.55 2.42 17.89
N GLN A 137 4.66 1.74 18.21
CA GLN A 137 4.85 1.03 19.48
C GLN A 137 3.67 0.11 19.80
N VAL A 138 3.20 -0.65 18.80
CA VAL A 138 2.06 -1.55 18.97
C VAL A 138 2.42 -2.65 19.95
N ASP A 139 1.74 -2.68 21.11
CA ASP A 139 1.99 -3.67 22.15
C ASP A 139 1.29 -5.00 21.82
N PHE A 140 2.08 -6.00 21.43
CA PHE A 140 1.61 -7.37 21.17
C PHE A 140 1.37 -8.20 22.44
N ARG A 141 1.67 -7.67 23.63
CA ARG A 141 1.27 -8.28 24.90
C ARG A 141 -0.24 -8.13 25.14
N GLN A 142 -0.84 -7.10 24.53
CA GLN A 142 -2.28 -6.93 24.55
C GLN A 142 -2.93 -7.99 23.66
N VAL A 143 -3.82 -8.79 24.25
CA VAL A 143 -4.46 -9.93 23.57
C VAL A 143 -5.22 -9.45 22.33
N ARG A 144 -5.83 -8.26 22.41
CA ARG A 144 -6.52 -7.61 21.28
C ARG A 144 -5.62 -7.44 20.05
N ASN A 145 -4.45 -6.82 20.22
CA ASN A 145 -3.54 -6.53 19.10
C ASN A 145 -2.97 -7.83 18.51
N LEU A 146 -2.66 -8.80 19.37
CA LEU A 146 -2.19 -10.11 18.97
C LEU A 146 -3.23 -10.85 18.12
N ILE A 147 -4.51 -10.85 18.52
CA ILE A 147 -5.61 -11.48 17.76
C ILE A 147 -5.79 -10.82 16.41
N ILE A 148 -5.84 -9.48 16.35
CA ILE A 148 -6.03 -8.75 15.09
C ILE A 148 -4.90 -9.07 14.11
N ALA A 149 -3.64 -8.91 14.54
CA ALA A 149 -2.49 -9.09 13.68
C ALA A 149 -2.32 -10.55 13.22
N SER A 150 -2.47 -11.53 14.13
CA SER A 150 -2.37 -12.95 13.77
C SER A 150 -3.48 -13.38 12.81
N SER A 151 -4.71 -12.91 12.99
CA SER A 151 -5.83 -13.19 12.08
C SER A 151 -5.57 -12.62 10.70
N MET A 152 -5.11 -11.36 10.61
CA MET A 152 -4.75 -10.74 9.33
C MET A 152 -3.62 -11.50 8.63
N LEU A 153 -2.61 -11.95 9.37
CA LEU A 153 -1.47 -12.69 8.83
C LEU A 153 -1.89 -14.06 8.29
N VAL A 154 -2.73 -14.79 9.02
CA VAL A 154 -3.24 -16.11 8.60
C VAL A 154 -4.14 -15.99 7.37
N LEU A 155 -5.06 -15.02 7.35
CA LEU A 155 -5.94 -14.81 6.19
C LEU A 155 -5.15 -14.42 4.93
N GLY A 156 -4.08 -13.64 5.10
CA GLY A 156 -3.29 -13.11 3.98
C GLY A 156 -2.34 -14.13 3.40
N LEU A 157 -1.52 -14.73 4.25
CA LEU A 157 -0.54 -15.74 3.82
C LEU A 157 -1.24 -17.06 3.47
N GLY A 158 -2.34 -17.39 4.13
CA GLY A 158 -3.12 -18.60 3.88
C GLY A 158 -3.96 -18.56 2.60
N SER A 159 -3.92 -17.47 1.83
CA SER A 159 -4.69 -17.31 0.58
C SER A 159 -6.19 -17.56 0.78
N ALA A 160 -6.74 -17.10 1.91
CA ALA A 160 -8.16 -17.28 2.20
C ALA A 160 -9.03 -16.55 1.18
N VAL A 161 -10.12 -17.19 0.77
CA VAL A 161 -11.13 -16.64 -0.14
C VAL A 161 -12.48 -16.74 0.54
N LEU A 162 -13.20 -15.63 0.57
CA LEU A 162 -14.56 -15.54 1.09
C LEU A 162 -15.48 -15.08 -0.04
N GLU A 163 -16.42 -15.94 -0.40
CA GLU A 163 -17.44 -15.64 -1.40
C GLU A 163 -18.71 -15.17 -0.69
N VAL A 164 -19.07 -13.90 -0.87
CA VAL A 164 -20.29 -13.30 -0.32
C VAL A 164 -21.18 -12.85 -1.47
N GLY A 165 -22.03 -13.76 -1.94
CA GLY A 165 -22.90 -13.51 -3.09
C GLY A 165 -22.07 -13.22 -4.36
N PRO A 166 -22.27 -12.08 -5.05
CA PRO A 166 -21.50 -11.74 -6.25
C PRO A 166 -20.09 -11.20 -5.97
N ILE A 167 -19.70 -11.04 -4.70
CA ILE A 167 -18.41 -10.45 -4.31
C ILE A 167 -17.50 -11.56 -3.79
N THR A 168 -16.36 -11.74 -4.44
CA THR A 168 -15.25 -12.58 -3.97
C THR A 168 -14.21 -11.71 -3.27
N LEU A 169 -14.11 -11.83 -1.95
CA LEU A 169 -13.06 -11.20 -1.15
C LEU A 169 -11.89 -12.16 -0.99
N SER A 170 -10.70 -11.76 -1.40
CA SER A 170 -9.50 -12.58 -1.29
C SER A 170 -8.26 -11.74 -0.99
N GLY A 171 -7.20 -12.41 -0.56
CA GLY A 171 -5.89 -11.80 -0.34
C GLY A 171 -5.94 -10.60 0.60
N THR A 172 -5.24 -9.52 0.22
CA THR A 172 -5.08 -8.31 1.06
C THR A 172 -6.41 -7.62 1.39
N ALA A 173 -7.40 -7.68 0.50
CA ALA A 173 -8.72 -7.08 0.72
C ALA A 173 -9.48 -7.77 1.86
N LEU A 174 -9.51 -9.11 1.86
CA LEU A 174 -10.13 -9.88 2.93
C LEU A 174 -9.43 -9.63 4.28
N CYS A 175 -8.11 -9.55 4.28
CA CYS A 175 -7.32 -9.29 5.48
C CYS A 175 -7.57 -7.91 6.07
N ALA A 176 -7.59 -6.88 5.23
CA ALA A 176 -7.85 -5.51 5.66
C ALA A 176 -9.24 -5.38 6.28
N ILE A 177 -10.27 -5.95 5.63
CA ILE A 177 -11.64 -5.95 6.16
C ILE A 177 -11.72 -6.70 7.49
N ALA A 178 -11.16 -7.90 7.57
CA ALA A 178 -11.15 -8.67 8.80
C ALA A 178 -10.44 -7.92 9.93
N GLY A 179 -9.30 -7.29 9.64
CA GLY A 179 -8.56 -6.45 10.60
C GLY A 179 -9.39 -5.27 11.12
N ILE A 180 -10.09 -4.55 10.22
CA ILE A 180 -10.98 -3.44 10.59
C ILE A 180 -12.13 -3.95 11.48
N VAL A 181 -12.79 -5.03 11.07
CA VAL A 181 -13.92 -5.62 11.80
C VAL A 181 -13.50 -6.08 13.19
N LEU A 182 -12.38 -6.81 13.30
CA LEU A 182 -11.84 -7.25 14.58
C LEU A 182 -11.43 -6.06 15.46
N ASN A 183 -10.81 -5.03 14.88
CA ASN A 183 -10.44 -3.82 15.62
C ASN A 183 -11.66 -3.08 16.19
N LEU A 184 -12.80 -3.10 15.49
CA LEU A 184 -14.05 -2.47 15.94
C LEU A 184 -14.79 -3.30 16.99
N ILE A 185 -14.80 -4.62 16.86
CA ILE A 185 -15.55 -5.52 17.75
C ILE A 185 -14.80 -5.81 19.05
N LEU A 186 -13.47 -5.95 18.99
CA LEU A 186 -12.69 -6.34 20.15
C LEU A 186 -12.57 -5.18 21.16
N PRO A 187 -12.88 -5.41 22.45
CA PRO A 187 -12.83 -4.38 23.47
C PRO A 187 -11.39 -3.94 23.75
N HIS A 188 -11.19 -2.66 24.03
CA HIS A 188 -9.89 -2.14 24.44
C HIS A 188 -9.57 -2.67 25.85
N GLU A 189 -8.38 -3.25 26.03
CA GLU A 189 -7.87 -3.57 27.36
C GLU A 189 -7.73 -2.28 28.15
N LYS A 190 -8.28 -2.25 29.37
CA LYS A 190 -8.04 -1.15 30.29
C LYS A 190 -6.58 -1.24 30.72
N THR A 191 -5.78 -0.24 30.38
CA THR A 191 -4.47 -0.05 30.98
C THR A 191 -4.68 0.07 32.49
N GLU A 192 -4.30 -0.93 33.26
CA GLU A 192 -4.12 -0.75 34.70
C GLU A 192 -2.97 0.24 34.86
N GLU A 193 -3.29 1.48 35.23
CA GLU A 193 -2.30 2.43 35.74
C GLU A 193 -1.63 1.76 36.95
N LYS A 194 -0.33 1.44 36.81
CA LYS A 194 0.55 1.07 37.91
C LYS A 194 1.48 2.23 38.21
#